data_AF-A0A3B8T2L2-F1
#
_entry.id   AF-A0A3B8T2L2-F1
#
_cell.length_a   1.000
_cell.length_b   1.000
_cell.length_c   1.000
_cell.angle_alpha   90.00
_cell.angle_beta   90.00
_cell.angle_gamma   90.00
#
_symmetry.space_group_name_H-M   'P 1'
#
loop_
_entity.id
_entity.type
_entity.pdbx_description
1 polymer ?
#
loop_
_entity_poly.entity_id
_entity_poly.type
_entity_poly.pdbx_seq_one_letter_code
_entity_poly.pdbx_strand_id
1 'polypeptide(L)' 'ISVHTWPEKDYAAFDVFMCGDSNPHRAIEILGRYFRPTRSEYVEERRGKIR' A
#
# COMPACT_ATOMS: atom_id res chain seq x y z
N ILE A 1 1.83 0.19 8.93
CA ILE A 1 1.98 0.83 7.60
C ILE A 1 3.31 1.57 7.60
N SER A 2 4.17 1.30 6.63
CA SER A 2 5.42 2.05 6.39
C SER A 2 5.33 2.81 5.07
N VAL A 3 6.12 3.88 4.95
CA VAL A 3 6.21 4.70 3.74
C VAL A 3 7.65 5.12 3.52
N HIS A 4 8.06 5.09 2.25
CA HIS A 4 9.33 5.62 1.78
C HIS A 4 9.06 6.52 0.57
N THR A 5 9.58 7.74 0.58
CA THR A 5 9.31 8.73 -0.48
C THR A 5 10.60 9.21 -1.11
N TRP A 6 10.57 9.42 -2.42
CA TRP A 6 11.62 10.07 -3.20
C TRP A 6 10.97 11.19 -4.02
N PRO A 7 10.75 12.38 -3.44
CA PRO A 7 10.13 13.51 -4.14
C PRO A 7 10.87 13.92 -5.42
N GLU A 8 12.19 13.78 -5.45
CA GLU A 8 13.04 14.04 -6.62
C GLU A 8 12.79 13.07 -7.79
N LYS A 9 12.01 12.01 -7.57
CA LYS A 9 11.57 11.03 -8.59
C LYS A 9 10.06 10.98 -8.76
N ASP A 10 9.31 11.82 -8.05
CA ASP A 10 7.83 11.75 -7.97
C ASP A 10 7.33 10.32 -7.64
N TYR A 11 8.01 9.68 -6.68
CA TYR A 11 7.77 8.28 -6.31
C TYR A 11 7.57 8.11 -4.80
N ALA A 12 6.64 7.23 -4.44
CA ALA A 12 6.41 6.79 -3.08
C ALA A 12 6.10 5.29 -3.05
N ALA A 13 6.70 4.58 -2.10
CA ALA A 13 6.46 3.18 -1.81
C ALA A 13 5.75 3.05 -0.46
N PHE A 14 4.71 2.22 -0.41
CA PHE A 14 3.91 1.98 0.78
C PHE A 14 3.82 0.47 1.08
N ASP A 15 4.06 0.09 2.32
CA ASP A 15 3.75 -1.27 2.81
C ASP A 15 2.54 -1.22 3.74
N VAL A 16 1.45 -1.84 3.30
CA VAL A 16 0.21 -1.97 4.08
C VAL A 16 0.12 -3.38 4.64
N PHE A 17 0.67 -3.58 5.84
CA PHE A 17 0.55 -4.83 6.59
C PHE A 17 -0.56 -4.70 7.63
N MET A 18 -1.61 -5.52 7.52
CA MET A 18 -2.73 -5.58 8.48
C MET A 18 -3.05 -7.03 8.86
N CYS A 19 -3.81 -7.23 9.95
CA CYS A 19 -4.24 -8.54 10.49
C CYS A 19 -5.72 -8.49 10.94
N GLY A 20 -6.33 -9.66 11.14
CA GLY A 20 -7.74 -9.79 11.56
C GLY A 20 -8.72 -9.41 10.45
N ASP A 21 -9.92 -8.96 10.81
CA ASP A 21 -11.01 -8.57 9.87
C ASP A 21 -10.78 -7.21 9.18
N SER A 22 -9.54 -6.71 9.18
CA SER A 22 -9.19 -5.47 8.51
C SER A 22 -9.25 -5.62 6.98
N ASN A 23 -9.60 -4.53 6.28
CA ASN A 23 -9.55 -4.47 4.83
C ASN A 23 -8.37 -3.56 4.37
N PRO A 24 -7.20 -4.12 4.01
CA PRO A 24 -6.04 -3.33 3.58
C PRO A 24 -6.25 -2.59 2.25
N HIS A 25 -7.19 -3.01 1.40
CA HIS A 25 -7.43 -2.36 0.11
C HIS A 25 -7.99 -0.94 0.25
N ARG A 26 -8.64 -0.62 1.38
CA ARG A 26 -9.07 0.75 1.69
C ARG A 26 -7.89 1.72 1.78
N ALA A 27 -6.73 1.26 2.23
CA ALA A 27 -5.53 2.09 2.25
C ALA A 27 -5.09 2.43 0.82
N ILE A 28 -5.09 1.43 -0.09
CA ILE A 28 -4.74 1.64 -1.50
C ILE A 28 -5.65 2.69 -2.14
N GLU A 29 -6.95 2.62 -1.88
CA GLU A 29 -7.93 3.59 -2.40
C GLU A 29 -7.65 5.01 -1.90
N ILE A 30 -7.42 5.18 -0.59
CA ILE A 30 -7.13 6.50 0.00
C ILE A 30 -5.81 7.06 -0.55
N LEU A 31 -4.77 6.22 -0.64
CA LEU A 31 -3.46 6.62 -1.17
C LEU A 31 -3.56 7.03 -2.65
N GLY A 32 -4.29 6.28 -3.46
CA GLY A 32 -4.54 6.62 -4.87
C GLY A 32 -5.25 7.96 -5.05
N ARG A 33 -6.27 8.24 -4.22
CA ARG A 33 -6.99 9.53 -4.26
C ARG A 33 -6.13 10.71 -3.82
N TYR A 34 -5.28 10.52 -2.81
CA TYR A 34 -4.46 11.59 -2.24
C TYR A 34 -3.25 11.91 -3.12
N PHE A 35 -2.47 10.89 -3.50
CA PHE A 35 -1.23 11.08 -4.27
C PHE A 35 -1.49 11.23 -5.77
N ARG A 36 -2.64 10.78 -6.27
CA ARG A 36 -3.01 10.86 -7.69
C ARG A 36 -1.90 10.37 -8.64
N PRO A 37 -1.33 9.17 -8.40
CA PRO A 37 -0.20 8.71 -9.18
C PRO A 37 -0.63 8.42 -10.63
N THR A 38 0.23 8.75 -11.59
CA THR A 38 0.01 8.40 -13.01
C THR A 38 0.05 6.89 -13.24
N ARG A 39 0.77 6.15 -12.40
CA ARG A 39 0.85 4.68 -12.41
C ARG A 39 0.92 4.16 -10.98
N SER A 40 0.15 3.11 -10.70
CA SER A 40 0.14 2.42 -9.41
C SER A 40 0.27 0.91 -9.62
N GLU A 41 1.13 0.26 -8.85
CA GLU A 41 1.28 -1.19 -8.84
C GLU A 41 1.33 -1.67 -7.39
N TYR A 42 0.77 -2.83 -7.12
CA TYR A 42 0.83 -3.46 -5.80
C TYR A 42 0.85 -4.98 -5.95
N VAL A 43 1.44 -5.63 -4.95
CA VAL A 43 1.41 -7.09 -4.78
C VAL A 43 0.80 -7.36 -3.42
N GLU A 44 -0.06 -8.38 -3.35
CA GLU A 44 -0.66 -8.83 -2.10
C GLU A 44 -0.02 -10.13 -1.63
N GLU A 45 0.44 -10.14 -0.38
CA GLU A 45 1.04 -11.31 0.24
C GLU A 45 0.30 -11.71 1.51
N ARG A 46 -0.30 -12.91 1.52
CA ARG A 46 -0.95 -13.45 2.73
C ARG A 46 0.09 -13.86 3.77
N ARG A 47 -0.02 -13.30 4.97
CA ARG A 47 0.88 -13.56 6.10
C ARG A 47 0.23 -14.51 7.10
N GLY A 48 1.06 -15.25 7.84
CA GLY A 48 0.57 -16.16 8.90
C GLY A 48 -0.28 -17.33 8.40
N LYS A 49 0.05 -17.91 7.23
CA LYS A 49 -0.65 -19.07 6.67
C LYS A 49 -0.57 -20.25 7.66
N ILE A 50 -1.72 -20.70 8.16
CA ILE A 50 -1.85 -21.93 8.96
C ILE A 50 -2.35 -23.03 8.01
N ARG A 51 -1.85 -24.26 8.20
CA ARG A 51 -2.20 -25.44 7.39
C ARG A 51 -3.65 -25.86 7.56
#